data_AF-A0AAD6V969-F1
#
_entry.id   AF-A0AAD6V969-F1
#
_cell.length_a   1.000
_cell.length_b   1.000
_cell.length_c   1.000
_cell.angle_alpha   90.00
_cell.angle_beta   90.00
_cell.angle_gamma   90.00
#
_symmetry.space_group_name_H-M   'P 1'
#
loop_
_entity.id
_entity.type
_entity.pdbx_description
1 polymer ?
#
loop_
_entity_poly.entity_id
_entity_poly.type
_entity_poly.pdbx_seq_one_letter_code
_entity_poly.pdbx_strand_id
1 'polypeptide(L)'
;FWCLYITYASKHDWKTGEDILRCNENWYKQGPRYDWVIFNTDTPGLACPRLVRSLTWPRLRLGRVLDLAIVNAARVSSWRPQTVWDGCEVFEESKPEDLL
;
A
#
# COMPACT_ATOMS: atom_id res chain seq x y z
N PHE A 1 9.16 -3.03 -15.22
CA PHE A 1 8.95 -2.75 -13.78
C PHE A 1 7.67 -1.95 -13.66
N TRP A 2 6.80 -2.33 -12.74
CA TRP A 2 5.49 -1.71 -12.59
C TRP A 2 5.51 -0.84 -11.34
N CYS A 3 5.29 0.45 -11.52
CA CYS A 3 5.06 1.42 -10.45
C CYS A 3 3.62 1.92 -10.59
N LEU A 4 3.00 2.30 -9.49
CA LEU A 4 1.73 3.04 -9.54
C LEU A 4 2.06 4.52 -9.42
N TYR A 5 1.48 5.31 -10.32
CA TYR A 5 1.53 6.77 -10.27
C TYR A 5 0.21 7.23 -9.68
N ILE A 6 0.27 7.97 -8.58
CA ILE A 6 -0.91 8.51 -7.91
C ILE A 6 -0.89 10.03 -8.02
N THR A 7 -2.02 10.60 -8.45
CA THR A 7 -2.26 12.04 -8.39
C THR A 7 -3.16 12.32 -7.20
N TYR A 8 -2.79 13.28 -6.36
CA TYR A 8 -3.54 13.61 -5.16
C TYR A 8 -3.62 15.12 -4.96
N ALA A 9 -4.60 15.57 -4.19
CA ALA A 9 -4.66 16.94 -3.69
C ALA A 9 -4.11 16.97 -2.26
N SER A 10 -3.02 17.69 -2.05
CA SER A 10 -2.42 17.84 -0.73
C SER A 10 -3.32 18.70 0.16
N LYS A 11 -3.63 18.20 1.36
CA LYS A 11 -4.41 18.98 2.34
C LYS A 11 -3.61 20.10 2.99
N HIS A 12 -2.27 20.03 2.93
CA HIS A 12 -1.39 21.01 3.55
C HIS A 12 -1.37 22.33 2.77
N ASP A 13 -1.33 22.25 1.45
CA ASP A 13 -1.17 23.42 0.56
C ASP A 13 -2.24 23.52 -0.55
N TRP A 14 -3.19 22.58 -0.57
CA TRP A 14 -4.32 22.52 -1.52
C TRP A 14 -3.90 22.40 -2.98
N LYS A 15 -2.67 21.94 -3.24
CA LYS A 15 -2.16 21.75 -4.60
C LYS A 15 -2.25 20.31 -5.04
N THR A 16 -2.39 20.13 -6.35
CA THR A 16 -2.24 18.83 -6.99
C THR A 16 -0.78 18.41 -6.97
N GLY A 17 -0.52 17.22 -6.45
CA GLY A 17 0.77 16.56 -6.47
C GLY A 17 0.71 15.20 -7.16
N GLU A 18 1.88 14.64 -7.44
CA GLU A 18 2.05 13.29 -7.95
C GLU A 18 3.04 12.54 -7.06
N ASP A 19 2.78 11.26 -6.80
CA ASP A 19 3.71 10.37 -6.12
C ASP A 19 3.82 9.02 -6.84
N ILE A 20 4.91 8.32 -6.60
CA ILE A 20 5.25 7.04 -7.24
C ILE A 20 5.32 5.97 -6.16
N LEU A 21 4.34 5.07 -6.16
CA LEU A 21 4.34 3.88 -5.32
C LEU A 21 5.10 2.75 -6.01
N ARG A 22 6.17 2.29 -5.36
CA ARG A 22 7.12 1.33 -5.92
C ARG A 22 6.77 -0.09 -5.47
N CYS A 23 6.66 -0.98 -6.46
CA CYS A 23 6.42 -2.41 -6.28
C CYS A 23 7.67 -3.25 -6.62
N ASN A 24 8.87 -2.67 -6.53
CA ASN A 24 10.10 -3.28 -7.07
C ASN A 24 11.04 -3.77 -5.96
N GLU A 25 11.17 -5.09 -5.86
CA GLU A 25 12.10 -5.75 -4.95
C GLU A 25 13.57 -5.30 -5.11
N ASN A 26 14.02 -4.93 -6.30
CA ASN A 26 15.46 -4.71 -6.54
C ASN A 26 15.87 -3.24 -6.60
N TRP A 27 15.02 -2.31 -6.16
CA TRP A 27 15.24 -0.87 -6.31
C TRP A 27 16.54 -0.36 -5.65
N TYR A 28 16.86 -0.83 -4.44
CA TYR A 28 18.06 -0.37 -3.69
C TYR A 28 19.26 -1.34 -3.73
N LYS A 29 19.20 -2.43 -4.52
CA LYS A 29 20.24 -3.49 -4.56
C LYS A 29 20.56 -4.16 -3.19
N GLN A 30 19.89 -3.77 -2.11
CA GLN A 30 20.10 -4.23 -0.73
C GLN A 30 18.96 -5.13 -0.22
N GLY A 31 18.01 -5.49 -1.08
CA GLY A 31 16.90 -6.38 -0.76
C GLY A 31 15.53 -5.81 -1.14
N PRO A 32 14.47 -6.62 -1.03
CA PRO A 32 13.10 -6.26 -1.40
C PRO A 32 12.60 -5.07 -0.61
N ARG A 33 12.40 -3.93 -1.29
CA ARG A 33 11.67 -2.78 -0.74
C ARG A 33 10.37 -2.59 -1.49
N TYR A 34 9.28 -2.75 -0.76
CA TYR A 34 7.93 -2.48 -1.22
C TYR A 34 7.36 -1.34 -0.39
N ASP A 35 6.60 -0.45 -1.02
CA ASP A 35 5.96 0.63 -0.30
C ASP A 35 4.72 0.12 0.44
N TRP A 36 4.48 0.67 1.63
CA TRP A 36 3.23 0.49 2.36
C TRP A 36 2.23 1.55 1.89
N VAL A 37 0.97 1.15 1.77
CA VAL A 37 -0.10 2.06 1.35
C VAL A 37 -1.17 2.13 2.43
N ILE A 38 -1.96 3.20 2.47
CA ILE A 38 -3.18 3.24 3.28
C ILE A 38 -4.34 3.18 2.30
N PHE A 39 -5.26 2.24 2.49
CA PHE A 39 -6.43 2.10 1.63
C PHE A 39 -7.70 2.18 2.47
N ASN A 40 -8.67 2.93 1.96
CA ASN A 40 -10.01 2.91 2.49
C ASN A 40 -10.70 1.65 1.98
N THR A 41 -11.04 0.77 2.90
CA THR A 41 -11.96 -0.34 2.65
C THR A 41 -13.34 0.02 3.18
N ASP A 42 -14.32 -0.79 2.80
CA ASP A 42 -15.64 -0.77 3.44
C ASP A 42 -15.61 -1.35 4.87
N THR A 43 -14.46 -1.86 5.34
CA THR A 43 -14.31 -2.39 6.70
C THR A 43 -13.89 -1.30 7.68
N PRO A 44 -14.37 -1.33 8.94
CA PRO A 44 -13.92 -0.38 9.95
C PRO A 44 -12.41 -0.47 10.21
N GLY A 45 -11.76 0.67 10.34
CA GLY A 45 -10.33 0.78 10.68
C GLY A 45 -9.44 1.19 9.51
N LEU A 46 -8.16 1.40 9.81
CA LEU A 46 -7.14 1.64 8.79
C LEU A 46 -6.59 0.32 8.28
N ALA A 47 -6.57 0.17 6.97
CA ALA A 47 -5.92 -0.95 6.33
C ALA A 47 -4.61 -0.46 5.69
N CYS A 48 -3.49 -1.06 6.09
CA CYS A 48 -2.15 -0.59 5.74
C CYS A 48 -1.31 -1.76 5.17
N PRO A 49 -1.51 -2.21 3.92
CA PRO A 49 -0.89 -3.40 3.38
C PRO A 49 0.38 -3.02 2.63
N ARG A 50 1.20 -4.02 2.33
CA ARG A 50 2.41 -3.81 1.55
C ARG A 50 2.15 -4.06 0.08
N LEU A 51 2.48 -3.10 -0.78
CA LEU A 51 2.24 -3.19 -2.20
C LEU A 51 3.32 -4.04 -2.89
N VAL A 52 2.98 -5.27 -3.25
CA VAL A 52 3.92 -6.24 -3.83
C VAL A 52 4.03 -6.12 -5.34
N ARG A 53 2.90 -5.91 -6.03
CA ARG A 53 2.87 -5.83 -7.49
C ARG A 53 1.67 -5.03 -7.98
N SER A 54 1.80 -4.38 -9.12
CA SER A 54 0.68 -3.84 -9.89
C SER A 54 0.64 -4.44 -11.28
N LEU A 55 -0.57 -4.64 -11.79
CA LEU A 55 -0.89 -5.24 -13.08
C LEU A 55 -1.99 -4.42 -13.74
N THR A 56 -1.71 -3.84 -14.89
CA THR A 56 -2.76 -3.25 -15.73
C THR A 56 -3.20 -4.26 -16.76
N TRP A 57 -4.49 -4.60 -16.77
CA TRP A 57 -5.09 -5.45 -17.79
C TRP A 57 -5.75 -4.57 -18.85
N PRO A 58 -5.11 -4.40 -20.04
CA PRO A 58 -5.72 -3.64 -21.11
C PRO A 58 -6.86 -4.45 -21.75
N ARG A 59 -8.01 -3.80 -21.93
CA ARG A 59 -9.15 -4.27 -22.75
C ARG A 59 -9.83 -5.54 -22.23
N LEU A 60 -10.61 -5.39 -21.17
CA LEU A 60 -11.83 -6.20 -21.03
C LEU A 60 -12.72 -5.96 -22.26
N ARG A 61 -13.57 -6.93 -22.66
CA ARG A 61 -14.44 -6.87 -23.86
C ARG A 61 -15.38 -5.64 -23.91
N LEU A 62 -15.39 -4.81 -22.87
CA LEU A 62 -16.20 -3.59 -22.68
C LEU A 62 -15.37 -2.28 -22.78
N GLY A 63 -14.13 -2.32 -23.26
CA GLY A 63 -13.31 -1.11 -23.44
C GLY A 63 -12.77 -0.48 -22.14
N ARG A 64 -12.93 -1.16 -21.00
CA ARG A 64 -12.38 -0.73 -19.71
C ARG A 64 -10.99 -1.29 -19.50
N VAL A 65 -10.13 -0.47 -18.90
CA VAL A 65 -8.84 -0.88 -18.32
C VAL A 65 -9.11 -1.27 -16.87
N LEU A 66 -8.55 -2.41 -16.44
CA LEU A 66 -8.61 -2.86 -15.06
C LEU A 66 -7.21 -2.82 -14.47
N ASP A 67 -7.01 -2.04 -13.41
CA ASP A 67 -5.78 -2.05 -12.63
C ASP A 67 -5.96 -2.95 -11.40
N LEU A 68 -5.04 -3.89 -11.23
CA LEU A 68 -5.00 -4.82 -10.11
C LEU A 68 -3.71 -4.59 -9.31
N ALA A 69 -3.85 -4.47 -8.00
CA ALA A 69 -2.73 -4.44 -7.07
C ALA A 69 -2.71 -5.74 -6.26
N ILE A 70 -1.56 -6.39 -6.20
CA ILE A 70 -1.30 -7.49 -5.28
C ILE A 70 -0.64 -6.88 -4.05
N VAL A 71 -1.25 -7.13 -2.90
CA VAL A 71 -0.78 -6.61 -1.61
C VAL A 71 -0.64 -7.74 -0.61
N ASN A 72 0.32 -7.60 0.30
CA ASN A 72 0.36 -8.42 1.51
C ASN A 72 -0.38 -7.69 2.62
N ALA A 73 -1.32 -8.39 3.25
CA ALA A 73 -2.10 -7.81 4.35
C ALA A 73 -1.20 -7.46 5.53
N ALA A 74 -1.75 -6.61 6.39
CA ALA A 74 -1.13 -6.21 7.63
C ALA A 74 -2.03 -6.53 8.79
N ARG A 75 -1.40 -6.75 9.93
CA ARG A 75 -2.10 -6.81 11.21
C ARG A 75 -1.49 -5.82 12.17
N VAL A 76 -2.29 -5.45 13.17
CA VAL A 76 -1.79 -4.67 14.29
C VAL A 76 -0.69 -5.47 14.99
N SER A 77 0.47 -4.85 15.14
CA SER A 77 1.61 -5.43 15.84
C SER A 77 1.36 -5.41 17.34
N SER A 78 1.82 -6.47 18.02
CA SER A 78 1.90 -6.47 19.48
C SER A 78 3.08 -5.65 20.01
N TRP A 79 4.07 -5.34 19.15
CA TRP A 79 5.20 -4.51 19.52
C TRP A 79 4.75 -3.05 19.68
N ARG A 80 5.32 -2.37 20.68
CA ARG A 80 5.03 -0.96 20.97
C ARG A 80 6.30 -0.12 20.89
N PRO A 81 6.23 1.08 20.30
CA PRO A 81 7.35 2.00 20.31
C PRO A 81 7.58 2.56 21.71
N GLN A 82 8.80 3.04 21.97
CA GLN A 82 9.16 3.62 23.27
C GLN A 82 8.33 4.88 23.59
N THR A 83 8.03 5.68 22.57
CA THR A 83 7.14 6.84 22.68
C THR A 83 5.83 6.52 21.98
N VAL A 84 4.75 6.48 22.74
CA VAL A 84 3.39 6.25 22.24
C VAL A 84 2.60 7.56 22.35
N TRP A 85 1.82 7.88 21.32
CA TRP A 85 0.91 9.01 21.28
C TRP A 85 -0.52 8.55 21.02
N ASP A 86 -1.50 9.43 21.24
CA ASP A 86 -2.90 9.11 20.99
C ASP A 86 -3.12 8.75 19.51
N GLY A 87 -3.72 7.58 19.28
CA GLY A 87 -3.91 7.02 17.94
C GLY A 87 -2.66 6.38 17.33
N CYS A 88 -1.60 6.13 18.11
CA CYS A 88 -0.43 5.39 17.63
C CYS A 88 -0.74 3.90 17.48
N GLU A 89 -0.81 3.45 16.23
CA GLU A 89 -0.93 2.04 15.88
C GLU A 89 0.30 1.60 15.08
N VAL A 90 0.88 0.46 15.44
CA VAL A 90 1.97 -0.16 14.69
C VAL A 90 1.41 -1.34 13.92
N PHE A 91 1.74 -1.42 12.64
CA PHE A 91 1.36 -2.53 11.78
C PHE A 91 2.58 -3.36 11.43
N GLU A 92 2.38 -4.66 11.29
CA GLU A 92 3.37 -5.58 10.73
C GLU A 92 2.71 -6.46 9.67
N GLU A 93 3.53 -7.09 8.83
CA GLU A 93 3.00 -7.97 7.80
C GLU A 93 2.26 -9.14 8.43
N SER A 94 1.07 -9.41 7.91
CA SER A 94 0.37 -10.64 8.20
C SER A 94 1.19 -11.82 7.69
N LYS A 95 1.28 -12.85 8.51
CA LYS A 95 1.80 -14.14 8.09
C LYS A 95 0.71 -14.92 7.35
N PRO A 96 1.06 -15.95 6.58
CA PRO A 96 0.07 -16.79 5.89
C PRO A 96 -0.98 -17.39 6.83
N GLU A 97 -0.58 -17.71 8.06
CA GLU A 97 -1.45 -18.22 9.13
C GLU A 97 -2.49 -17.22 9.63
N ASP A 98 -2.27 -15.90 9.43
CA ASP A 98 -3.19 -14.84 9.85
C ASP A 98 -4.32 -14.59 8.81
N LEU A 99 -4.29 -15.26 7.66
CA LEU A 99 -5.21 -15.08 6.52
C LEU A 99 -6.26 -16.20 6.39
N LEU A 100 -6.26 -17.17 7.30
CA LEU A 100 -7.18 -18.32 7.37
C LEU A 100 -8.19 -18.12 8.51
#